data_AF-A0A2G3DW99-F1
#
_entry.id   AF-A0A2G3DW99-F1
#
_cell.length_a   1.000
_cell.length_b   1.000
_cell.length_c   1.000
_cell.angle_alpha   90.00
_cell.angle_beta   90.00
_cell.angle_gamma   90.00
#
_symmetry.space_group_name_H-M   'P 1'
#
loop_
_entity.id
_entity.type
_entity.pdbx_description
1 polymer ?
#
loop_
_entity_poly.entity_id
_entity_poly.type
_entity_poly.pdbx_seq_one_letter_code
_entity_poly.pdbx_strand_id
1 'polypeptide(L)'
;MKEVSKLLEVRESIRVVDATLRDGGLVNDFYFSDEFAKALYLTNIKAGVDYMEMGYRADKEQFDESKFGPWKFSSDEYIRKIVGDNDTDLKIAIMADVGRCNYKEDIHPKAESPVDLIRVATYLHQLPGAVEMIEDADKKGYETTCNIMAISTSSKEDIKAALDIVCQTPISCVYIVDSYGSLYPEQIERIADLYCNAAAKYGKKVGMHAHDNQKLAFANTIEACGDNVDFLDATYNSMGRGAGNCAMELLLGFLKNPKYKERYAIKFVEDYMMPLKEQGVVWGYDMQYLTTGLLNQHPRTAIEFTKQARKDYFAFYQEMLNLD
;
A
#
# COMPACT_ATOMS: atom_id res chain seq x y z
N MET A 1 -29.50 -7.46 -7.02
CA MET A 1 -29.39 -6.62 -5.80
C MET A 1 -28.20 -7.15 -5.04
N LYS A 2 -27.24 -6.28 -4.71
CA LYS A 2 -26.09 -6.58 -3.85
C LYS A 2 -26.64 -7.26 -2.59
N GLU A 3 -26.28 -8.52 -2.34
CA GLU A 3 -26.35 -9.03 -0.97
C GLU A 3 -25.39 -8.12 -0.22
N VAL A 4 -25.93 -7.15 0.50
CA VAL A 4 -25.13 -6.25 1.32
C VAL A 4 -24.47 -7.15 2.34
N SER A 5 -23.21 -7.56 2.09
CA SER A 5 -22.36 -8.07 3.16
C SER A 5 -22.40 -6.97 4.20
N LYS A 6 -22.98 -7.25 5.37
CA LYS A 6 -23.21 -6.18 6.32
C LYS A 6 -21.82 -5.72 6.75
N LEU A 7 -21.46 -4.51 6.37
CA LEU A 7 -20.23 -3.80 6.79
C LEU A 7 -19.99 -3.85 8.31
N LEU A 8 -21.04 -4.15 9.08
CA LEU A 8 -21.07 -4.25 10.52
C LEU A 8 -21.04 -5.69 11.07
N GLU A 9 -20.87 -6.71 10.21
CA GLU A 9 -20.73 -8.11 10.62
C GLU A 9 -19.27 -8.55 10.57
N VAL A 10 -18.97 -9.64 11.30
CA VAL A 10 -17.65 -10.26 11.27
C VAL A 10 -17.45 -10.98 9.94
N ARG A 11 -16.34 -10.68 9.26
CA ARG A 11 -15.92 -11.42 8.06
C ARG A 11 -14.53 -12.00 8.24
N GLU A 12 -14.45 -13.32 8.35
CA GLU A 12 -13.22 -14.07 8.62
C GLU A 12 -12.21 -14.03 7.47
N SER A 13 -12.67 -13.72 6.25
CA SER A 13 -11.80 -13.61 5.07
C SER A 13 -10.95 -12.34 5.06
N ILE A 14 -11.28 -11.33 5.87
CA ILE A 14 -10.56 -10.06 5.87
C ILE A 14 -9.13 -10.26 6.34
N ARG A 15 -8.19 -9.66 5.60
CA ARG A 15 -6.78 -9.55 5.93
C ARG A 15 -6.37 -8.08 5.95
N VAL A 16 -5.84 -7.61 7.08
CA VAL A 16 -5.31 -6.25 7.19
C VAL A 16 -3.81 -6.26 6.90
N VAL A 17 -3.38 -5.35 6.04
CA VAL A 17 -1.99 -5.17 5.63
C VAL A 17 -1.49 -3.81 6.12
N ASP A 18 -0.49 -3.81 6.98
CA ASP A 18 0.23 -2.60 7.38
C ASP A 18 1.27 -2.23 6.30
N ALA A 19 1.18 -1.02 5.76
CA ALA A 19 2.13 -0.48 4.79
C ALA A 19 2.96 0.68 5.35
N THR A 20 3.01 0.88 6.68
CA THR A 20 3.60 2.07 7.29
C THR A 20 5.08 2.23 6.97
N LEU A 21 5.86 1.14 7.02
CA LEU A 21 7.29 1.19 6.74
C LEU A 21 7.60 1.34 5.24
N ARG A 22 6.75 0.77 4.38
CA ARG A 22 6.90 0.86 2.91
C ARG A 22 6.44 2.20 2.36
N ASP A 23 5.15 2.51 2.53
CA ASP A 23 4.59 3.72 1.92
C ASP A 23 4.93 4.98 2.72
N GLY A 24 5.02 4.87 4.05
CA GLY A 24 5.57 5.93 4.89
C GLY A 24 7.05 6.19 4.61
N GLY A 25 7.79 5.21 4.09
CA GLY A 25 9.20 5.41 3.68
C GLY A 25 9.36 6.46 2.58
N LEU A 26 8.32 6.71 1.78
CA LEU A 26 8.31 7.77 0.78
C LEU A 26 8.23 9.18 1.38
N VAL A 27 7.94 9.30 2.68
CA VAL A 27 7.85 10.57 3.41
C VAL A 27 9.21 10.98 3.99
N ASN A 28 10.00 10.02 4.45
CA ASN A 28 11.26 10.26 5.18
C ASN A 28 12.48 9.60 4.51
N ASP A 29 12.41 9.37 3.20
CA ASP A 29 13.45 8.71 2.41
C ASP A 29 13.91 7.37 3.03
N PHE A 30 12.97 6.64 3.64
CA PHE A 30 13.16 5.33 4.27
C PHE A 30 14.06 5.33 5.52
N TYR A 31 14.30 6.48 6.15
CA TYR A 31 15.10 6.59 7.39
C TYR A 31 14.29 6.36 8.68
N PHE A 32 13.59 5.22 8.77
CA PHE A 32 13.03 4.76 10.03
C PHE A 32 14.09 4.05 10.87
N SER A 33 14.14 4.34 12.18
CA SER A 33 15.05 3.67 13.10
C SER A 33 14.68 2.20 13.32
N ASP A 34 15.65 1.40 13.76
CA ASP A 34 15.43 0.00 14.14
C ASP A 34 14.41 -0.13 15.28
N GLU A 35 14.44 0.82 16.22
CA GLU A 35 13.47 0.90 17.31
C GLU A 35 12.06 1.11 16.79
N PHE A 36 11.85 2.06 15.86
CA PHE A 36 10.56 2.30 15.25
C PHE A 36 10.05 1.05 14.51
N ALA A 37 10.89 0.45 13.66
CA ALA A 37 10.51 -0.74 12.90
C ALA A 37 10.19 -1.94 13.81
N LYS A 38 10.97 -2.15 14.88
CA LYS A 38 10.71 -3.19 15.87
C LYS A 38 9.41 -2.94 16.64
N ALA A 39 9.18 -1.70 17.05
CA ALA A 39 7.96 -1.32 17.75
C ALA A 39 6.71 -1.49 16.86
N LEU A 40 6.81 -1.11 15.60
CA LEU A 40 5.76 -1.31 14.60
C LEU A 40 5.44 -2.80 14.43
N TYR A 41 6.46 -3.64 14.25
CA TYR A 41 6.33 -5.10 14.17
C TYR A 41 5.61 -5.70 15.39
N LEU A 42 6.06 -5.35 16.61
CA LEU A 42 5.44 -5.82 17.85
C LEU A 42 4.01 -5.30 18.03
N THR A 43 3.72 -4.09 17.53
CA THR A 43 2.37 -3.51 17.54
C THR A 43 1.45 -4.28 16.61
N ASN A 44 1.88 -4.56 15.37
CA ASN A 44 1.11 -5.31 14.39
C ASN A 44 0.69 -6.69 14.91
N ILE A 45 1.61 -7.42 15.57
CA ILE A 45 1.29 -8.70 16.23
C ILE A 45 0.19 -8.51 17.29
N LYS A 46 0.36 -7.53 18.20
CA LYS A 46 -0.61 -7.28 19.29
C LYS A 46 -1.96 -6.81 18.75
N ALA A 47 -1.95 -6.03 17.67
CA ALA A 47 -3.13 -5.47 17.01
C ALA A 47 -3.88 -6.50 16.15
N GLY A 48 -3.29 -7.68 15.90
CA GLY A 48 -3.90 -8.74 15.07
C GLY A 48 -3.85 -8.43 13.57
N VAL A 49 -2.90 -7.58 13.14
CA VAL A 49 -2.63 -7.31 11.72
C VAL A 49 -2.09 -8.58 11.07
N ASP A 50 -2.49 -8.86 9.83
CA ASP A 50 -2.17 -10.13 9.14
C ASP A 50 -0.85 -10.07 8.37
N TYR A 51 -0.55 -8.92 7.75
CA TYR A 51 0.68 -8.71 6.99
C TYR A 51 1.33 -7.38 7.36
N MET A 52 2.65 -7.35 7.46
CA MET A 52 3.44 -6.13 7.60
C MET A 52 4.38 -5.99 6.40
N GLU A 53 4.17 -4.93 5.62
CA GLU A 53 4.99 -4.62 4.46
C GLU A 53 6.22 -3.80 4.86
N MET A 54 7.37 -4.47 4.87
CA MET A 54 8.66 -3.90 5.21
C MET A 54 9.36 -3.36 3.96
N GLY A 55 9.04 -2.13 3.59
CA GLY A 55 9.83 -1.39 2.62
C GLY A 55 9.75 -1.91 1.18
N TYR A 56 10.75 -1.50 0.39
CA TYR A 56 10.94 -1.94 -0.99
C TYR A 56 12.13 -2.89 -1.12
N ARG A 57 12.14 -3.66 -2.21
CA ARG A 57 13.31 -4.38 -2.73
C ARG A 57 13.83 -3.64 -3.98
N ALA A 58 14.39 -2.45 -3.77
CA ALA A 58 14.84 -1.59 -4.87
C ALA A 58 16.21 -2.01 -5.41
N ASP A 59 16.41 -1.84 -6.71
CA ASP A 59 17.66 -2.11 -7.41
C ASP A 59 18.74 -1.07 -7.04
N LYS A 60 19.86 -1.54 -6.48
CA LYS A 60 20.97 -0.69 -6.02
C LYS A 60 21.74 -0.02 -7.15
N GLU A 61 21.64 -0.52 -8.38
CA GLU A 61 22.23 0.15 -9.55
C GLU A 61 21.39 1.37 -9.97
N GLN A 62 20.10 1.38 -9.67
CA GLN A 62 19.17 2.47 -9.99
C GLN A 62 19.02 3.47 -8.83
N PHE A 63 19.20 3.02 -7.59
CA PHE A 63 19.01 3.84 -6.39
C PHE A 63 20.30 3.91 -5.57
N ASP A 64 20.83 5.13 -5.44
CA ASP A 64 22.01 5.44 -4.64
C ASP A 64 21.75 5.16 -3.14
N GLU A 65 22.39 4.10 -2.62
CA GLU A 65 22.24 3.66 -1.21
C GLU A 65 22.59 4.75 -0.19
N SER A 66 23.39 5.75 -0.56
CA SER A 66 23.74 6.85 0.35
C SER A 66 22.60 7.85 0.59
N LYS A 67 21.56 7.83 -0.25
CA LYS A 67 20.43 8.78 -0.22
C LYS A 67 19.17 8.23 0.41
N PHE A 68 19.14 6.95 0.75
CA PHE A 68 17.98 6.29 1.29
C PHE A 68 18.33 5.48 2.53
N GLY A 69 17.37 5.37 3.45
CA GLY A 69 17.47 4.45 4.56
C GLY A 69 17.32 2.98 4.12
N PRO A 70 17.63 2.04 5.01
CA PRO A 70 17.71 0.62 4.70
C PRO A 70 16.40 0.03 4.20
N TRP A 71 15.25 0.59 4.59
CA TRP A 71 13.91 0.16 4.17
C TRP A 71 13.59 0.45 2.70
N LYS A 72 14.44 1.18 1.98
CA LYS A 72 14.34 1.27 0.52
C LYS A 72 14.76 -0.02 -0.18
N PHE A 73 15.65 -0.77 0.44
CA PHE A 73 16.25 -1.99 -0.11
C PHE A 73 15.81 -3.24 0.65
N SER A 74 15.50 -3.09 1.95
CA SER A 74 14.91 -4.08 2.85
C SER A 74 15.55 -5.46 2.71
N SER A 75 16.89 -5.53 2.75
CA SER A 75 17.60 -6.79 2.59
C SER A 75 17.15 -7.82 3.62
N ASP A 76 17.24 -9.11 3.27
CA ASP A 76 16.79 -10.19 4.17
C ASP A 76 17.56 -10.17 5.50
N GLU A 77 18.85 -9.80 5.47
CA GLU A 77 19.66 -9.59 6.67
C GLU A 77 19.08 -8.48 7.55
N TYR A 78 18.70 -7.34 6.95
CA TYR A 78 18.17 -6.20 7.71
C TYR A 78 16.78 -6.48 8.28
N ILE A 79 15.91 -7.15 7.52
CA ILE A 79 14.62 -7.60 8.02
C ILE A 79 14.83 -8.57 9.19
N ARG A 80 15.69 -9.60 9.02
CA ARG A 80 15.99 -10.60 10.05
C ARG A 80 16.60 -9.99 11.31
N LYS A 81 17.40 -8.92 11.19
CA LYS A 81 17.90 -8.16 12.35
C LYS A 81 16.76 -7.62 13.22
N ILE A 82 15.63 -7.21 12.61
CA ILE A 82 14.48 -6.66 13.33
C ILE A 82 13.53 -7.76 13.80
N VAL A 83 13.12 -8.67 12.91
CA VAL A 83 12.03 -9.62 13.21
C VAL A 83 12.51 -11.01 13.64
N GLY A 84 13.81 -11.29 13.55
CA GLY A 84 14.35 -12.64 13.71
C GLY A 84 13.87 -13.57 12.60
N ASP A 85 13.55 -14.81 12.94
CA ASP A 85 12.95 -15.79 12.02
C ASP A 85 11.42 -15.63 11.90
N ASN A 86 10.84 -14.60 12.52
CA ASN A 86 9.41 -14.30 12.52
C ASN A 86 8.51 -15.49 12.90
N ASP A 87 8.76 -16.10 14.07
CA ASP A 87 7.94 -17.18 14.62
C ASP A 87 6.61 -16.64 15.20
N THR A 88 5.79 -16.03 14.33
CA THR A 88 4.51 -15.40 14.67
C THR A 88 3.50 -15.57 13.52
N ASP A 89 2.22 -15.33 13.80
CA ASP A 89 1.18 -15.37 12.76
C ASP A 89 1.22 -14.16 11.79
N LEU A 90 1.94 -13.09 12.14
CA LEU A 90 2.10 -11.91 11.28
C LEU A 90 3.04 -12.26 10.13
N LYS A 91 2.57 -12.16 8.89
CA LYS A 91 3.40 -12.40 7.71
C LYS A 91 4.19 -11.16 7.30
N ILE A 92 5.42 -11.34 6.82
CA ILE A 92 6.24 -10.24 6.33
C ILE A 92 6.07 -10.12 4.81
N ALA A 93 5.78 -8.91 4.35
CA ALA A 93 5.68 -8.58 2.94
C ALA A 93 6.75 -7.57 2.53
N ILE A 94 7.13 -7.54 1.25
CA ILE A 94 7.89 -6.44 0.65
C ILE A 94 7.27 -6.02 -0.68
N MET A 95 7.53 -4.78 -1.11
CA MET A 95 7.13 -4.30 -2.43
C MET A 95 8.29 -4.41 -3.43
N ALA A 96 8.00 -4.94 -4.62
CA ALA A 96 8.91 -4.98 -5.76
C ALA A 96 8.27 -4.30 -6.97
N ASP A 97 8.86 -3.18 -7.41
CA ASP A 97 8.38 -2.39 -8.55
C ASP A 97 8.94 -2.96 -9.86
N VAL A 98 8.07 -3.17 -10.86
CA VAL A 98 8.49 -3.61 -12.19
C VAL A 98 9.43 -2.58 -12.83
N GLY A 99 10.64 -3.05 -13.19
CA GLY A 99 11.71 -2.23 -13.77
C GLY A 99 12.55 -1.46 -12.76
N ARG A 100 12.30 -1.59 -11.46
CA ARG A 100 13.03 -0.90 -10.37
C ARG A 100 13.56 -1.86 -9.29
N CYS A 101 13.45 -3.16 -9.54
CA CYS A 101 13.89 -4.24 -8.68
C CYS A 101 14.66 -5.23 -9.55
N ASN A 102 15.87 -5.61 -9.16
CA ASN A 102 16.58 -6.71 -9.79
C ASN A 102 16.12 -8.03 -9.16
N TYR A 103 14.86 -8.39 -9.39
CA TYR A 103 14.16 -9.48 -8.70
C TYR A 103 14.82 -10.86 -8.85
N LYS A 104 15.64 -11.06 -9.89
CA LYS A 104 16.36 -12.32 -10.08
C LYS A 104 17.44 -12.51 -9.02
N GLU A 105 18.16 -11.44 -8.70
CA GLU A 105 19.28 -11.45 -7.75
C GLU A 105 18.84 -11.02 -6.34
N ASP A 106 17.97 -10.02 -6.22
CA ASP A 106 17.60 -9.40 -4.93
C ASP A 106 16.48 -10.13 -4.17
N ILE A 107 15.73 -11.01 -4.84
CA ILE A 107 14.72 -11.89 -4.22
C ILE A 107 15.28 -13.30 -4.21
N HIS A 108 15.85 -13.71 -3.08
CA HIS A 108 16.38 -15.06 -2.86
C HIS A 108 15.25 -16.10 -2.73
N PRO A 109 15.52 -17.42 -2.76
CA PRO A 109 14.52 -18.43 -2.44
C PRO A 109 13.86 -18.20 -1.07
N LYS A 110 12.54 -18.44 -0.94
CA LYS A 110 11.79 -18.18 0.31
C LYS A 110 12.42 -18.88 1.52
N ALA A 111 12.96 -20.08 1.34
CA ALA A 111 13.58 -20.85 2.42
C ALA A 111 14.78 -20.13 3.09
N GLU A 112 15.34 -19.12 2.44
CA GLU A 112 16.49 -18.33 2.91
C GLU A 112 16.08 -16.91 3.38
N SER A 113 14.82 -16.53 3.18
CA SER A 113 14.30 -15.18 3.45
C SER A 113 13.32 -15.17 4.63
N PRO A 114 13.29 -14.10 5.45
CA PRO A 114 12.23 -13.90 6.44
C PRO A 114 10.91 -13.38 5.83
N VAL A 115 10.84 -13.22 4.50
CA VAL A 115 9.68 -12.67 3.79
C VAL A 115 8.72 -13.79 3.35
N ASP A 116 7.42 -13.54 3.51
CA ASP A 116 6.36 -14.46 3.11
C ASP A 116 5.72 -14.06 1.77
N LEU A 117 5.58 -12.75 1.55
CA LEU A 117 4.80 -12.17 0.46
C LEU A 117 5.61 -11.15 -0.37
N ILE A 118 5.69 -11.39 -1.68
CA ILE A 118 6.18 -10.40 -2.65
C ILE A 118 4.99 -9.69 -3.29
N ARG A 119 4.88 -8.38 -3.04
CA ARG A 119 3.87 -7.53 -3.68
C ARG A 119 4.49 -6.90 -4.93
N VAL A 120 4.01 -7.29 -6.11
CA VAL A 120 4.53 -6.80 -7.39
C VAL A 120 3.72 -5.59 -7.83
N ALA A 121 4.33 -4.39 -7.80
CA ALA A 121 3.70 -3.17 -8.26
C ALA A 121 4.02 -2.89 -9.74
N THR A 122 2.98 -2.59 -10.51
CA THR A 122 3.10 -2.40 -11.96
C THR A 122 2.17 -1.31 -12.48
N TYR A 123 2.58 -0.63 -13.55
CA TYR A 123 1.65 0.07 -14.44
C TYR A 123 1.13 -0.89 -15.52
N LEU A 124 0.00 -0.57 -16.14
CA LEU A 124 -0.60 -1.43 -17.18
C LEU A 124 0.34 -1.72 -18.35
N HIS A 125 1.13 -0.74 -18.80
CA HIS A 125 2.07 -0.91 -19.91
C HIS A 125 3.27 -1.82 -19.57
N GLN A 126 3.49 -2.13 -18.28
CA GLN A 126 4.59 -2.98 -17.81
C GLN A 126 4.11 -4.40 -17.43
N LEU A 127 2.85 -4.74 -17.71
CA LEU A 127 2.25 -6.01 -17.31
C LEU A 127 3.06 -7.26 -17.70
N PRO A 128 3.70 -7.35 -18.88
CA PRO A 128 4.54 -8.50 -19.21
C PRO A 128 5.67 -8.73 -18.19
N GLY A 129 6.33 -7.66 -17.74
CA GLY A 129 7.36 -7.74 -16.70
C GLY A 129 6.81 -8.13 -15.34
N ALA A 130 5.59 -7.66 -15.02
CA ALA A 130 4.90 -8.08 -13.79
C ALA A 130 4.64 -9.59 -13.76
N VAL A 131 4.18 -10.17 -14.89
CA VAL A 131 3.93 -11.61 -15.02
C VAL A 131 5.23 -12.39 -14.79
N GLU A 132 6.34 -11.98 -15.42
CA GLU A 132 7.63 -12.64 -15.20
C GLU A 132 8.08 -12.60 -13.73
N MET A 133 7.94 -11.44 -13.08
CA MET A 133 8.29 -11.27 -11.67
C MET A 133 7.44 -12.13 -10.74
N ILE A 134 6.13 -12.21 -10.99
CA ILE A 134 5.19 -13.03 -10.23
C ILE A 134 5.55 -14.51 -10.34
N GLU A 135 5.79 -14.99 -11.57
CA GLU A 135 6.14 -16.39 -11.84
C GLU A 135 7.50 -16.77 -11.23
N ASP A 136 8.47 -15.86 -11.21
CA ASP A 136 9.77 -16.09 -10.56
C ASP A 136 9.63 -16.17 -9.04
N ALA A 137 8.91 -15.24 -8.42
CA ALA A 137 8.68 -15.23 -6.98
C ALA A 137 7.87 -16.46 -6.51
N ASP A 138 6.85 -16.88 -7.26
CA ASP A 138 6.09 -18.10 -6.95
C ASP A 138 6.96 -19.37 -7.03
N LYS A 139 7.80 -19.49 -8.07
CA LYS A 139 8.77 -20.61 -8.19
C LYS A 139 9.79 -20.65 -7.05
N LYS A 140 10.14 -19.48 -6.51
CA LYS A 140 10.99 -19.33 -5.31
C LYS A 140 10.25 -19.63 -3.99
N GLY A 141 8.93 -19.85 -4.05
CA GLY A 141 8.09 -20.31 -2.94
C GLY A 141 7.31 -19.22 -2.22
N TYR A 142 7.30 -17.99 -2.71
CA TYR A 142 6.60 -16.87 -2.07
C TYR A 142 5.10 -16.85 -2.36
N GLU A 143 4.33 -16.30 -1.43
CA GLU A 143 3.03 -15.73 -1.80
C GLU A 143 3.28 -14.52 -2.69
N THR A 144 2.40 -14.29 -3.67
CA THR A 144 2.52 -13.15 -4.58
C THR A 144 1.21 -12.39 -4.68
N THR A 145 1.31 -11.07 -4.87
CA THR A 145 0.19 -10.21 -5.25
C THR A 145 0.58 -9.30 -6.40
N CYS A 146 -0.42 -8.80 -7.12
CA CYS A 146 -0.23 -7.80 -8.16
C CYS A 146 -0.96 -6.50 -7.80
N ASN A 147 -0.21 -5.40 -7.72
CA ASN A 147 -0.69 -4.07 -7.39
C ASN A 147 -0.66 -3.21 -8.65
N ILE A 148 -1.81 -3.08 -9.32
CA ILE A 148 -1.94 -2.30 -10.56
C ILE A 148 -2.13 -0.83 -10.19
N MET A 149 -1.14 0.00 -10.50
CA MET A 149 -1.12 1.43 -10.15
C MET A 149 -1.86 2.31 -11.16
N ALA A 150 -2.29 3.48 -10.70
CA ALA A 150 -2.87 4.57 -11.51
C ALA A 150 -4.12 4.17 -12.33
N ILE A 151 -4.93 3.27 -11.78
CA ILE A 151 -6.15 2.76 -12.44
C ILE A 151 -7.17 3.85 -12.74
N SER A 152 -7.16 4.96 -12.00
CA SER A 152 -8.01 6.13 -12.22
C SER A 152 -7.77 6.84 -13.56
N THR A 153 -6.63 6.59 -14.21
CA THR A 153 -6.28 7.15 -15.52
C THR A 153 -6.41 6.13 -16.66
N SER A 154 -6.86 4.93 -16.35
CA SER A 154 -6.94 3.81 -17.29
C SER A 154 -8.38 3.60 -17.75
N SER A 155 -8.56 3.12 -19.00
CA SER A 155 -9.90 2.75 -19.47
C SER A 155 -10.36 1.47 -18.77
N LYS A 156 -11.68 1.27 -18.72
CA LYS A 156 -12.27 0.04 -18.15
C LYS A 156 -11.83 -1.19 -18.94
N GLU A 157 -11.71 -1.06 -20.26
CA GLU A 157 -11.31 -2.12 -21.17
C GLU A 157 -9.85 -2.54 -20.93
N ASP A 158 -8.95 -1.58 -20.73
CA ASP A 158 -7.54 -1.86 -20.42
C ASP A 158 -7.40 -2.56 -19.06
N ILE A 159 -8.13 -2.09 -18.04
CA ILE A 159 -8.16 -2.74 -16.72
C ILE A 159 -8.66 -4.19 -16.85
N LYS A 160 -9.75 -4.40 -17.61
CA LYS A 160 -10.29 -5.75 -17.82
C LYS A 160 -9.28 -6.67 -18.50
N ALA A 161 -8.63 -6.19 -19.56
CA ALA A 161 -7.59 -6.96 -20.26
C ALA A 161 -6.43 -7.32 -19.33
N ALA A 162 -5.99 -6.39 -18.48
CA ALA A 162 -4.95 -6.64 -17.51
C ALA A 162 -5.37 -7.64 -16.43
N LEU A 163 -6.60 -7.55 -15.92
CA LEU A 163 -7.14 -8.51 -14.96
C LEU A 163 -7.25 -9.91 -15.55
N ASP A 164 -7.69 -10.05 -16.80
CA ASP A 164 -7.77 -11.34 -17.49
C ASP A 164 -6.38 -12.00 -17.59
N ILE A 165 -5.31 -11.23 -17.76
CA ILE A 165 -3.92 -11.75 -17.75
C ILE A 165 -3.45 -12.06 -16.33
N VAL A 166 -3.53 -11.09 -15.42
CA VAL A 166 -2.96 -11.18 -14.07
C VAL A 166 -3.63 -12.26 -13.25
N CYS A 167 -4.95 -12.46 -13.36
CA CYS A 167 -5.64 -13.49 -12.58
C CYS A 167 -5.29 -14.92 -13.01
N GLN A 168 -4.71 -15.12 -14.20
CA GLN A 168 -4.21 -16.42 -14.66
C GLN A 168 -2.83 -16.79 -14.07
N THR A 169 -2.10 -15.80 -13.53
CA THR A 169 -0.80 -16.01 -12.87
C THR A 169 -0.99 -16.63 -11.47
N PRO A 170 0.07 -17.10 -10.80
CA PRO A 170 -0.02 -17.71 -9.48
C PRO A 170 -0.35 -16.75 -8.33
N ILE A 171 -0.59 -15.45 -8.57
CA ILE A 171 -0.97 -14.51 -7.50
C ILE A 171 -2.07 -15.05 -6.61
N SER A 172 -1.99 -14.72 -5.32
CA SER A 172 -3.06 -14.96 -4.35
C SER A 172 -4.11 -13.85 -4.38
N CYS A 173 -3.69 -12.60 -4.66
CA CYS A 173 -4.53 -11.42 -4.59
C CYS A 173 -4.13 -10.36 -5.65
N VAL A 174 -5.12 -9.72 -6.27
CA VAL A 174 -4.95 -8.55 -7.14
C VAL A 174 -5.48 -7.29 -6.45
N TYR A 175 -4.73 -6.20 -6.48
CA TYR A 175 -5.07 -4.97 -5.75
C TYR A 175 -5.63 -3.88 -6.64
N ILE A 176 -6.72 -3.29 -6.16
CA ILE A 176 -7.20 -1.96 -6.54
C ILE A 176 -6.30 -0.94 -5.85
N VAL A 177 -5.64 -0.08 -6.62
CA VAL A 177 -4.73 0.94 -6.08
C VAL A 177 -5.16 2.33 -6.53
N ASP A 178 -5.72 3.12 -5.61
CA ASP A 178 -6.07 4.53 -5.83
C ASP A 178 -4.83 5.42 -5.71
N SER A 179 -3.87 5.25 -6.63
CA SER A 179 -2.52 5.85 -6.53
C SER A 179 -2.49 7.36 -6.40
N TYR A 180 -3.51 8.05 -6.90
CA TYR A 180 -3.61 9.52 -6.90
C TYR A 180 -4.61 10.06 -5.87
N GLY A 181 -5.31 9.18 -5.14
CA GLY A 181 -6.35 9.56 -4.18
C GLY A 181 -7.51 10.28 -4.87
N SER A 182 -7.86 9.80 -6.07
CA SER A 182 -8.76 10.47 -7.01
C SER A 182 -10.12 9.79 -7.13
N LEU A 183 -10.25 8.56 -6.60
CA LEU A 183 -11.47 7.77 -6.72
C LEU A 183 -12.46 8.11 -5.59
N TYR A 184 -13.74 8.00 -5.93
CA TYR A 184 -14.86 8.17 -5.00
C TYR A 184 -15.52 6.82 -4.69
N PRO A 185 -16.23 6.68 -3.56
CA PRO A 185 -16.88 5.41 -3.18
C PRO A 185 -17.77 4.80 -4.28
N GLU A 186 -18.54 5.61 -5.00
CA GLU A 186 -19.38 5.14 -6.12
C GLU A 186 -18.56 4.50 -7.26
N GLN A 187 -17.33 4.99 -7.49
CA GLN A 187 -16.43 4.38 -8.46
C GLN A 187 -15.79 3.11 -7.89
N ILE A 188 -15.45 3.10 -6.61
CA ILE A 188 -14.89 1.94 -5.93
C ILE A 188 -15.85 0.76 -5.99
N GLU A 189 -17.15 0.95 -5.79
CA GLU A 189 -18.15 -0.12 -5.93
C GLU A 189 -18.04 -0.81 -7.30
N ARG A 190 -18.06 -0.01 -8.38
CA ARG A 190 -17.99 -0.52 -9.76
C ARG A 190 -16.65 -1.19 -10.08
N ILE A 191 -15.55 -0.68 -9.52
CA ILE A 191 -14.21 -1.22 -9.71
C ILE A 191 -14.06 -2.52 -8.92
N ALA A 192 -14.53 -2.57 -7.67
CA ALA A 192 -14.54 -3.76 -6.83
C ALA A 192 -15.33 -4.88 -7.51
N ASP A 193 -16.52 -4.59 -8.04
CA ASP A 193 -17.30 -5.54 -8.83
C ASP A 193 -16.49 -6.11 -10.01
N LEU A 194 -15.79 -5.25 -10.76
CA LEU A 194 -14.97 -5.69 -11.90
C LEU A 194 -13.82 -6.61 -11.45
N TYR A 195 -13.08 -6.22 -10.41
CA TYR A 195 -11.94 -6.97 -9.88
C TYR A 195 -12.40 -8.31 -9.27
N CYS A 196 -13.44 -8.30 -8.43
CA CYS A 196 -13.99 -9.48 -7.79
C CYS A 196 -14.52 -10.49 -8.83
N ASN A 197 -15.21 -10.03 -9.88
CA ASN A 197 -15.68 -10.90 -10.96
C ASN A 197 -14.54 -11.53 -11.76
N ALA A 198 -13.43 -10.80 -12.00
CA ALA A 198 -12.26 -11.37 -12.68
C ALA A 198 -11.52 -12.36 -11.78
N ALA A 199 -11.27 -11.99 -10.52
CA ALA A 199 -10.57 -12.79 -9.53
C ALA A 199 -11.30 -14.10 -9.22
N ALA A 200 -12.63 -14.06 -9.08
CA ALA A 200 -13.46 -15.23 -8.75
C ALA A 200 -13.34 -16.36 -9.78
N LYS A 201 -13.16 -16.05 -11.07
CA LYS A 201 -12.98 -17.06 -12.14
C LYS A 201 -11.77 -17.96 -11.91
N TYR A 202 -10.76 -17.44 -11.20
CA TYR A 202 -9.48 -18.11 -10.96
C TYR A 202 -9.24 -18.37 -9.46
N GLY A 203 -10.26 -18.20 -8.62
CA GLY A 203 -10.17 -18.39 -7.17
C GLY A 203 -9.23 -17.41 -6.46
N LYS A 204 -9.01 -16.22 -7.04
CA LYS A 204 -8.12 -15.18 -6.48
C LYS A 204 -8.87 -14.28 -5.51
N LYS A 205 -8.12 -13.58 -4.67
CA LYS A 205 -8.63 -12.52 -3.79
C LYS A 205 -8.44 -11.14 -4.42
N VAL A 206 -9.14 -10.17 -3.85
CA VAL A 206 -8.99 -8.75 -4.20
C VAL A 206 -8.54 -7.97 -2.98
N GLY A 207 -7.67 -6.99 -3.21
CA GLY A 207 -7.20 -6.06 -2.18
C GLY A 207 -7.47 -4.60 -2.54
N MET A 208 -7.47 -3.73 -1.53
CA MET A 208 -7.65 -2.28 -1.69
C MET A 208 -6.49 -1.53 -1.03
N HIS A 209 -5.91 -0.59 -1.77
CA HIS A 209 -4.94 0.38 -1.29
C HIS A 209 -5.40 1.79 -1.70
N ALA A 210 -5.79 2.60 -0.72
CA ALA A 210 -6.40 3.92 -0.92
C ALA A 210 -5.52 5.06 -0.39
N HIS A 211 -5.37 6.12 -1.16
CA HIS A 211 -4.69 7.36 -0.76
C HIS A 211 -5.67 8.45 -0.30
N ASP A 212 -5.24 9.33 0.61
CA ASP A 212 -6.11 10.24 1.36
C ASP A 212 -6.17 11.68 0.78
N ASN A 213 -5.80 11.88 -0.49
CA ASN A 213 -5.72 13.20 -1.13
C ASN A 213 -7.02 14.00 -1.03
N GLN A 214 -8.16 13.32 -1.05
CA GLN A 214 -9.50 13.92 -0.94
C GLN A 214 -10.21 13.57 0.37
N LYS A 215 -9.50 13.06 1.39
CA LYS A 215 -10.09 12.54 2.64
C LYS A 215 -11.02 11.34 2.44
N LEU A 216 -10.75 10.53 1.41
CA LEU A 216 -11.58 9.39 1.03
C LEU A 216 -10.89 8.04 1.23
N ALA A 217 -9.66 7.97 1.78
CA ALA A 217 -8.96 6.69 1.86
C ALA A 217 -9.73 5.68 2.71
N PHE A 218 -10.16 6.08 3.92
CA PHE A 218 -10.97 5.23 4.79
C PHE A 218 -12.32 4.88 4.16
N ALA A 219 -13.01 5.86 3.57
CA ALA A 219 -14.32 5.66 2.93
C ALA A 219 -14.24 4.66 1.76
N ASN A 220 -13.23 4.80 0.90
CA ASN A 220 -12.99 3.91 -0.23
C ASN A 220 -12.59 2.50 0.24
N THR A 221 -11.76 2.38 1.29
CA THR A 221 -11.39 1.09 1.85
C THR A 221 -12.60 0.34 2.43
N ILE A 222 -13.50 1.02 3.16
CA ILE A 222 -14.69 0.35 3.69
C ILE A 222 -15.74 0.07 2.61
N GLU A 223 -15.88 0.91 1.59
CA GLU A 223 -16.76 0.60 0.43
C GLU A 223 -16.28 -0.68 -0.27
N ALA A 224 -14.99 -0.75 -0.62
CA ALA A 224 -14.38 -1.95 -1.19
C ALA A 224 -14.59 -3.17 -0.27
N CYS A 225 -14.41 -3.00 1.03
CA CYS A 225 -14.70 -4.06 2.00
C CYS A 225 -16.16 -4.52 1.90
N GLY A 226 -17.14 -3.61 1.81
CA GLY A 226 -18.55 -3.96 1.60
C GLY A 226 -18.80 -4.79 0.32
N ASP A 227 -17.94 -4.59 -0.69
CA ASP A 227 -17.93 -5.24 -2.01
C ASP A 227 -17.05 -6.47 -2.13
N ASN A 228 -16.89 -7.21 -1.02
CA ASN A 228 -16.18 -8.49 -0.97
C ASN A 228 -14.66 -8.39 -1.24
N VAL A 229 -14.06 -7.20 -1.16
CA VAL A 229 -12.60 -7.05 -1.16
C VAL A 229 -12.05 -7.48 0.19
N ASP A 230 -11.12 -8.45 0.18
CA ASP A 230 -10.66 -9.15 1.38
C ASP A 230 -9.39 -8.55 1.99
N PHE A 231 -8.48 -8.03 1.18
CA PHE A 231 -7.23 -7.45 1.68
C PHE A 231 -7.34 -5.93 1.78
N LEU A 232 -7.07 -5.37 2.95
CA LEU A 232 -7.24 -3.95 3.23
C LEU A 232 -5.91 -3.36 3.70
N ASP A 233 -5.29 -2.53 2.87
CA ASP A 233 -4.08 -1.80 3.24
C ASP A 233 -4.43 -0.59 4.11
N ALA A 234 -3.62 -0.37 5.14
CA ALA A 234 -3.66 0.83 5.96
C ALA A 234 -2.27 1.16 6.53
N THR A 235 -2.13 2.36 7.07
CA THR A 235 -0.91 2.80 7.76
C THR A 235 -1.27 3.57 9.03
N TYR A 236 -0.40 3.51 10.04
CA TYR A 236 -0.63 4.24 11.29
C TYR A 236 -0.62 5.75 11.05
N ASN A 237 -1.60 6.47 11.62
CA ASN A 237 -1.75 7.93 11.46
C ASN A 237 -1.77 8.38 9.99
N SER A 238 -2.34 7.56 9.09
CA SER A 238 -2.38 7.78 7.64
C SER A 238 -1.02 8.01 6.98
N MET A 239 0.10 7.59 7.57
CA MET A 239 1.42 7.86 6.98
C MET A 239 1.57 7.26 5.58
N GLY A 240 2.07 8.04 4.63
CA GLY A 240 2.20 7.59 3.25
C GLY A 240 2.52 8.72 2.29
N ARG A 241 2.73 8.37 1.02
CA ARG A 241 3.02 9.36 -0.03
C ARG A 241 1.90 10.40 -0.12
N GLY A 242 2.28 11.67 -0.25
CA GLY A 242 1.34 12.76 -0.47
C GLY A 242 0.46 13.00 0.77
N ALA A 243 -0.85 12.95 0.58
CA ALA A 243 -1.80 13.14 1.68
C ALA A 243 -1.90 11.95 2.64
N GLY A 244 -1.25 10.82 2.32
CA GLY A 244 -1.26 9.63 3.16
C GLY A 244 -2.19 8.53 2.67
N ASN A 245 -2.50 7.59 3.55
CA ASN A 245 -3.30 6.38 3.28
C ASN A 245 -4.50 6.25 4.24
N CYS A 246 -5.26 5.17 4.07
CA CYS A 246 -6.25 4.74 5.07
C CYS A 246 -5.59 4.59 6.45
N ALA A 247 -6.17 5.22 7.46
CA ALA A 247 -5.62 5.20 8.81
C ALA A 247 -5.87 3.83 9.48
N MET A 248 -4.80 3.20 9.97
CA MET A 248 -4.86 1.88 10.63
C MET A 248 -5.78 1.89 11.84
N GLU A 249 -5.67 2.91 12.69
CA GLU A 249 -6.50 3.06 13.88
C GLU A 249 -8.00 3.19 13.56
N LEU A 250 -8.35 3.81 12.43
CA LEU A 250 -9.73 3.88 11.96
C LEU A 250 -10.20 2.53 11.41
N LEU A 251 -9.38 1.88 10.59
CA LEU A 251 -9.70 0.59 9.99
C LEU A 251 -9.92 -0.49 11.05
N LEU A 252 -8.99 -0.62 12.00
CA LEU A 252 -9.11 -1.62 13.07
C LEU A 252 -10.31 -1.36 13.98
N GLY A 253 -10.63 -0.09 14.29
CA GLY A 253 -11.81 0.25 15.08
C GLY A 253 -13.14 0.05 14.35
N PHE A 254 -13.11 0.11 13.01
CA PHE A 254 -14.27 -0.16 12.17
C PHE A 254 -14.58 -1.67 12.13
N LEU A 255 -13.57 -2.49 11.84
CA LEU A 255 -13.72 -3.93 11.65
C LEU A 255 -14.23 -4.61 12.93
N LYS A 256 -15.23 -5.49 12.78
CA LYS A 256 -15.86 -6.18 13.93
C LYS A 256 -15.19 -7.49 14.31
N ASN A 257 -14.18 -7.93 13.56
CA ASN A 257 -13.46 -9.16 13.88
C ASN A 257 -12.71 -8.98 15.22
N PRO A 258 -13.00 -9.78 16.27
CA PRO A 258 -12.39 -9.62 17.59
C PRO A 258 -10.87 -9.82 17.62
N LYS A 259 -10.28 -10.36 16.54
CA LYS A 259 -8.82 -10.47 16.41
C LYS A 259 -8.14 -9.10 16.35
N TYR A 260 -8.80 -8.10 15.74
CA TYR A 260 -8.26 -6.76 15.55
C TYR A 260 -8.43 -5.94 16.83
N LYS A 261 -7.35 -5.27 17.26
CA LYS A 261 -7.29 -4.56 18.55
C LYS A 261 -6.73 -3.15 18.34
N GLU A 262 -7.61 -2.23 17.98
CA GLU A 262 -7.38 -0.82 17.67
C GLU A 262 -6.64 -0.05 18.78
N ARG A 263 -6.83 -0.43 20.05
CA ARG A 263 -6.12 0.20 21.18
C ARG A 263 -4.60 0.17 21.06
N TYR A 264 -4.03 -0.87 20.43
CA TYR A 264 -2.58 -0.93 20.21
C TYR A 264 -2.14 0.01 19.10
N ALA A 265 -3.00 0.23 18.10
CA ALA A 265 -2.75 1.22 17.07
C ALA A 265 -2.77 2.64 17.62
N ILE A 266 -3.77 2.97 18.44
CA ILE A 266 -3.85 4.27 19.12
C ILE A 266 -2.59 4.49 19.97
N LYS A 267 -2.15 3.47 20.72
CA LYS A 267 -0.92 3.56 21.51
C LYS A 267 0.33 3.76 20.64
N PHE A 268 0.45 3.08 19.50
CA PHE A 268 1.59 3.29 18.61
C PHE A 268 1.59 4.69 17.98
N VAL A 269 0.41 5.23 17.69
CA VAL A 269 0.27 6.62 17.24
C VAL A 269 0.79 7.59 18.31
N GLU A 270 0.39 7.40 19.57
CA GLU A 270 0.87 8.18 20.71
C GLU A 270 2.39 8.07 20.90
N ASP A 271 2.91 6.86 20.97
CA ASP A 271 4.30 6.59 21.36
C ASP A 271 5.32 6.88 20.24
N TYR A 272 4.94 6.74 18.96
CA TYR A 272 5.90 6.79 17.83
C TYR A 272 5.50 7.77 16.73
N MET A 273 4.22 7.79 16.32
CA MET A 273 3.83 8.61 15.17
C MET A 273 3.78 10.11 15.52
N MET A 274 3.30 10.46 16.71
CA MET A 274 3.27 11.86 17.16
C MET A 274 4.69 12.40 17.39
N PRO A 275 5.60 11.69 18.08
CA PRO A 275 7.01 12.10 18.16
C PRO A 275 7.68 12.24 16.78
N LEU A 276 7.37 11.37 15.82
CA LEU A 276 7.92 11.47 14.46
C LEU A 276 7.46 12.76 13.75
N LYS A 277 6.21 13.18 13.94
CA LYS A 277 5.73 14.49 13.46
C LYS A 277 6.44 15.66 14.14
N GLU A 278 6.65 15.56 15.46
CA GLU A 278 7.34 16.60 16.24
C GLU A 278 8.81 16.76 15.82
N GLN A 279 9.44 15.70 15.32
CA GLN A 279 10.78 15.73 14.72
C GLN A 279 10.82 16.41 13.34
N GLY A 280 9.67 16.85 12.81
CA GLY A 280 9.58 17.61 11.57
C GLY A 280 9.28 16.77 10.34
N VAL A 281 8.96 15.47 10.49
CA VAL A 281 8.49 14.65 9.37
C VAL A 281 7.04 15.05 9.04
N VAL A 282 6.81 15.49 7.80
CA VAL A 282 5.51 16.05 7.38
C VAL A 282 4.80 15.09 6.44
N TRP A 283 3.58 14.69 6.81
CA TRP A 283 2.63 14.00 5.94
C TRP A 283 1.20 14.37 6.30
N GLY A 284 0.28 14.05 5.41
CA GLY A 284 -1.14 14.24 5.61
C GLY A 284 -1.75 15.19 4.60
N TYR A 285 -3.08 15.21 4.59
CA TYR A 285 -3.87 16.09 3.75
C TYR A 285 -3.48 17.56 3.87
N ASP A 286 -3.39 18.21 2.71
CA ASP A 286 -3.22 19.65 2.56
C ASP A 286 -3.69 20.06 1.13
N MET A 287 -3.84 21.35 0.87
CA MET A 287 -4.51 21.89 -0.34
C MET A 287 -3.80 21.54 -1.67
N GLN A 288 -2.47 21.45 -1.66
CA GLN A 288 -1.65 21.00 -2.78
C GLN A 288 -1.95 19.53 -3.14
N TYR A 289 -2.18 18.68 -2.14
CA TYR A 289 -2.53 17.29 -2.37
C TYR A 289 -3.98 17.13 -2.84
N LEU A 290 -4.90 17.93 -2.27
CA LEU A 290 -6.26 18.04 -2.79
C LEU A 290 -6.24 18.41 -4.27
N THR A 291 -5.43 19.40 -4.66
CA THR A 291 -5.29 19.84 -6.05
C THR A 291 -4.90 18.67 -6.96
N THR A 292 -3.84 17.93 -6.63
CA THR A 292 -3.44 16.75 -7.44
C THR A 292 -4.49 15.64 -7.46
N GLY A 293 -5.23 15.45 -6.35
CA GLY A 293 -6.32 14.47 -6.26
C GLY A 293 -7.51 14.84 -7.15
N LEU A 294 -7.96 16.10 -7.11
CA LEU A 294 -9.04 16.62 -7.97
C LEU A 294 -8.69 16.54 -9.45
N LEU A 295 -7.43 16.81 -9.80
CA LEU A 295 -6.96 16.81 -11.18
C LEU A 295 -6.54 15.41 -11.67
N ASN A 296 -6.62 14.38 -10.83
CA ASN A 296 -6.21 13.01 -11.14
C ASN A 296 -4.77 12.91 -11.68
N GLN A 297 -3.86 13.59 -10.97
CA GLN A 297 -2.44 13.68 -11.33
C GLN A 297 -1.54 13.08 -10.25
N HIS A 298 -0.36 12.61 -10.68
CA HIS A 298 0.65 12.10 -9.76
C HIS A 298 1.05 13.20 -8.74
N PRO A 299 1.17 12.89 -7.43
CA PRO A 299 1.38 13.89 -6.37
C PRO A 299 2.77 14.55 -6.36
N ARG A 300 3.60 14.37 -7.40
CA ARG A 300 5.01 14.80 -7.40
C ARG A 300 5.13 16.31 -7.27
N THR A 301 4.32 17.06 -8.00
CA THR A 301 4.30 18.53 -7.96
C THR A 301 3.83 19.05 -6.60
N ALA A 302 2.83 18.40 -5.99
CA ALA A 302 2.37 18.74 -4.63
C ALA A 302 3.42 18.41 -3.55
N ILE A 303 4.17 17.32 -3.71
CA ILE A 303 5.31 17.01 -2.81
C ILE A 303 6.37 18.10 -2.92
N GLU A 304 6.71 18.53 -4.14
CA GLU A 304 7.68 19.60 -4.36
C GLU A 304 7.20 20.94 -3.77
N PHE A 305 5.92 21.28 -3.95
CA PHE A 305 5.28 22.43 -3.31
C PHE A 305 5.48 22.42 -1.79
N THR A 306 5.30 21.26 -1.16
CA THR A 306 5.48 21.07 0.28
C THR A 306 6.94 21.25 0.69
N LYS A 307 7.89 20.66 -0.07
CA LYS A 307 9.34 20.81 0.19
C LYS A 307 9.81 22.26 0.06
N GLN A 308 9.23 23.01 -0.86
CA GLN A 308 9.49 24.45 -1.05
C GLN A 308 8.79 25.34 -0.02
N ALA A 309 8.00 24.76 0.89
CA ALA A 309 7.19 25.47 1.87
C ALA A 309 6.30 26.57 1.24
N ARG A 310 5.84 26.34 0.00
CA ARG A 310 4.92 27.24 -0.69
C ARG A 310 3.58 27.30 0.06
N LYS A 311 2.86 28.42 -0.11
CA LYS A 311 1.53 28.66 0.51
C LYS A 311 0.54 29.34 -0.44
N ASP A 312 0.95 29.59 -1.67
CA ASP A 312 0.19 30.22 -2.74
C ASP A 312 -0.68 29.17 -3.46
N TYR A 313 -1.56 28.51 -2.71
CA TYR A 313 -2.36 27.38 -3.19
C TYR A 313 -3.22 27.70 -4.42
N PHE A 314 -3.75 28.93 -4.51
CA PHE A 314 -4.54 29.35 -5.66
C PHE A 314 -3.70 29.48 -6.93
N ALA A 315 -2.52 30.09 -6.83
CA ALA A 315 -1.58 30.19 -7.95
C ALA A 315 -1.12 28.79 -8.36
N PHE A 316 -0.79 27.92 -7.41
CA PHE A 316 -0.48 26.51 -7.69
C PHE A 316 -1.63 25.78 -8.40
N TYR A 317 -2.88 26.01 -7.99
CA TYR A 317 -4.04 25.42 -8.66
C TYR A 317 -4.18 25.92 -10.12
N GLN A 318 -3.95 27.21 -10.37
CA GLN A 318 -3.94 27.77 -11.73
C GLN A 318 -2.79 27.21 -12.58
N GLU A 319 -1.58 27.14 -12.02
CA GLU A 319 -0.39 26.51 -12.64
C GLU A 319 -0.71 25.07 -13.08
N MET A 320 -1.34 24.30 -12.21
CA MET A 320 -1.69 22.90 -12.47
C MET A 320 -2.78 22.73 -13.55
N LEU A 321 -3.63 23.74 -13.75
CA LEU A 321 -4.63 23.77 -14.83
C LEU A 321 -4.10 24.33 -16.15
N ASN A 322 -2.85 24.83 -16.19
CA ASN A 322 -2.33 25.66 -17.27
C ASN A 322 -3.23 26.88 -17.56
N LEU A 323 -3.81 27.48 -16.52
CA LEU A 323 -4.56 28.73 -16.64
C LEU A 323 -3.61 29.91 -16.44
N ASP A 324 -3.60 30.83 -17.41
CA ASP A 324 -2.91 32.13 -17.32
C ASP A 324 -3.49 33.03 -16.22
#